data_AF-A0A0C1Z4G6-F1
#
_entry.id   AF-A0A0C1Z4G6-F1
#
_cell.length_a   1.000
_cell.length_b   1.000
_cell.length_c   1.000
_cell.angle_alpha   90.00
_cell.angle_beta   90.00
_cell.angle_gamma   90.00
#
_symmetry.space_group_name_H-M   'P 1'
#
loop_
_entity.id
_entity.type
_entity.pdbx_description
1 polymer ?
#
loop_
_entity_poly.entity_id
_entity_poly.type
_entity_poly.pdbx_seq_one_letter_code
_entity_poly.pdbx_strand_id
1 'polypeptide(L)'
;MSAFGAAGIIVLLLGSSACTEPYEPNWLFQGEWIDIDGSDRTADETCAGTFAYVDAYAGALAVEFGVTEHLGPFRWYSPAQYAADLPCGDNIFACYLPSSQCIHSPLLPHDHEVVHMAVAATVSCPHVLSEGLAVFYDGQLGRNAKSSDFDLLVPLLEAPSHPRYPAYGIAGRFVAYLVEHFGVDAVFDVCRITGRYPDGPALSAALESVLGMTTQQLLADFKPELGSSCNRFSDFQARVFACGAAQAAPDLGLVSVDGQHRVEETFTIDCANDIMAGPLGDEMWLTRRFEIDADEIYILGMWGLDDGEEIPGVELTVAKCEPCGKVLTAPDSFSGPLQLDAGRYALELRAPADYRGRIYVTIQH
;
A
#
# COMPACT_ATOMS: atom_id res chain seq x y z
N MET A 1 -20.60 20.01 41.34
CA MET A 1 -21.81 19.17 41.49
C MET A 1 -21.72 18.09 40.42
N SER A 2 -21.50 16.86 40.85
CA SER A 2 -21.40 15.67 40.01
C SER A 2 -22.76 15.29 39.44
N ALA A 3 -22.79 14.75 38.22
CA ALA A 3 -23.88 13.90 37.76
C ALA A 3 -23.32 12.82 36.82
N PHE A 4 -23.53 11.59 37.27
CA PHE A 4 -23.29 10.32 36.60
C PHE A 4 -24.32 10.05 35.48
N GLY A 5 -23.97 9.13 34.58
CA GLY A 5 -24.92 8.25 33.88
C GLY A 5 -24.81 8.35 32.35
N ALA A 6 -24.69 7.28 31.56
CA ALA A 6 -24.77 5.85 31.85
C ALA A 6 -23.96 5.09 30.80
N ALA A 7 -23.23 4.05 31.23
CA ALA A 7 -22.65 3.05 30.35
C ALA A 7 -23.78 2.22 29.72
N GLY A 8 -23.97 2.37 28.41
CA GLY A 8 -24.79 1.47 27.61
C GLY A 8 -23.90 0.43 26.97
N ILE A 9 -23.87 -0.78 27.53
CA ILE A 9 -23.35 -1.95 26.83
C ILE A 9 -24.38 -2.29 25.76
N ILE A 10 -24.07 -1.94 24.52
CA ILE A 10 -24.77 -2.49 23.35
C ILE A 10 -24.11 -3.84 23.07
N VAL A 11 -24.79 -4.93 23.45
CA VAL A 11 -24.49 -6.26 22.90
C VAL A 11 -25.07 -6.30 21.50
N LEU A 12 -24.28 -5.91 20.51
CA LEU A 12 -24.58 -6.17 19.11
C LEU A 12 -24.41 -7.67 18.86
N LEU A 13 -25.49 -8.29 18.37
CA LEU A 13 -25.46 -9.63 17.81
C LEU A 13 -24.51 -9.61 16.61
N LEU A 14 -23.34 -10.23 16.77
CA LEU A 14 -22.32 -10.40 15.74
C LEU A 14 -22.94 -11.06 14.50
N GLY A 15 -23.00 -10.31 13.40
CA GLY A 15 -23.27 -10.87 12.09
C GLY A 15 -22.13 -11.83 11.73
N SER A 16 -22.47 -13.11 11.62
CA SER A 16 -21.79 -14.20 10.90
C SER A 16 -20.34 -13.95 10.45
N SER A 17 -19.45 -14.52 11.25
CA SER A 17 -18.03 -14.89 11.03
C SER A 17 -17.67 -15.35 9.61
N ALA A 18 -16.78 -14.61 8.94
CA ALA A 18 -16.12 -15.05 7.71
C ALA A 18 -14.97 -16.06 7.97
N CYS A 19 -14.49 -16.20 9.20
CA CYS A 19 -13.50 -17.23 9.57
C CYS A 19 -14.20 -18.47 10.17
N THR A 20 -14.26 -19.58 9.43
CA THR A 20 -15.10 -20.76 9.76
C THR A 20 -14.63 -21.65 10.91
N GLU A 21 -13.59 -21.28 11.66
CA GLU A 21 -13.22 -22.00 12.88
C GLU A 21 -13.84 -21.32 14.11
N PRO A 22 -14.24 -22.07 15.16
CA PRO A 22 -14.68 -21.49 16.43
C PRO A 22 -13.48 -20.81 17.10
N TYR A 23 -13.23 -19.59 16.67
CA TYR A 23 -12.16 -18.71 17.11
C TYR A 23 -12.80 -17.49 17.75
N GLU A 24 -12.40 -17.21 19.00
CA GLU A 24 -12.78 -16.00 19.71
C GLU A 24 -11.53 -15.11 19.76
N PRO A 25 -11.57 -13.90 19.17
CA PRO A 25 -10.41 -13.04 19.13
C PRO A 25 -10.06 -12.49 20.51
N ASN A 26 -8.77 -12.28 20.78
CA ASN A 26 -8.33 -11.66 22.04
C ASN A 26 -8.83 -10.22 22.16
N TRP A 27 -8.95 -9.54 21.01
CA TRP A 27 -9.50 -8.21 20.83
C TRP A 27 -9.91 -8.06 19.36
N LEU A 28 -10.82 -7.12 19.10
CA LEU A 28 -11.34 -6.83 17.77
C LEU A 28 -11.39 -5.32 17.57
N PHE A 29 -10.75 -4.84 16.51
CA PHE A 29 -10.99 -3.53 15.93
C PHE A 29 -12.01 -3.68 14.81
N GLN A 30 -13.08 -2.87 14.85
CA GLN A 30 -14.10 -2.84 13.82
C GLN A 30 -13.95 -1.57 12.98
N GLY A 31 -13.46 -1.73 11.75
CA GLY A 31 -13.30 -0.64 10.79
C GLY A 31 -14.55 -0.45 9.93
N GLU A 32 -14.53 0.57 9.08
CA GLU A 32 -15.55 0.74 8.05
C GLU A 32 -15.39 -0.31 6.95
N TRP A 33 -14.14 -0.53 6.52
CA TRP A 33 -13.77 -1.36 5.38
C TRP A 33 -13.18 -2.70 5.76
N ILE A 34 -12.50 -2.79 6.91
CA ILE A 34 -11.82 -4.00 7.34
C ILE A 34 -11.88 -4.17 8.87
N ASP A 35 -12.17 -5.39 9.31
CA ASP A 35 -12.08 -5.78 10.72
C ASP A 35 -10.67 -6.32 11.00
N ILE A 36 -10.09 -6.02 12.16
CA ILE A 36 -8.75 -6.49 12.51
C ILE A 36 -8.80 -7.18 13.87
N ASP A 37 -8.31 -8.41 13.95
CA ASP A 37 -8.23 -9.18 15.19
C ASP A 37 -6.82 -9.73 15.45
N GLY A 38 -6.52 -9.96 16.74
CA GLY A 38 -5.29 -10.57 17.21
C GLY A 38 -5.51 -11.98 17.76
N SER A 39 -4.88 -13.00 17.16
CA SER A 39 -4.97 -14.40 17.59
C SER A 39 -4.25 -14.69 18.91
N ASP A 40 -3.05 -14.15 19.07
CA ASP A 40 -2.20 -14.30 20.25
C ASP A 40 -1.36 -13.04 20.49
N ARG A 41 -1.83 -11.93 19.95
CA ARG A 41 -1.25 -10.58 20.03
C ARG A 41 -2.14 -9.66 20.86
N THR A 42 -1.58 -8.58 21.37
CA THR A 42 -2.32 -7.48 21.98
C THR A 42 -2.26 -6.22 21.11
N ALA A 43 -3.30 -5.39 21.17
CA ALA A 43 -3.42 -4.20 20.33
C ALA A 43 -2.30 -3.16 20.57
N ASP A 44 -1.77 -3.09 21.79
CA ASP A 44 -0.68 -2.19 22.22
C ASP A 44 0.71 -2.60 21.69
N GLU A 45 0.82 -3.72 20.98
CA GLU A 45 2.03 -4.08 20.23
C GLU A 45 2.19 -3.27 18.93
N THR A 46 1.18 -2.48 18.55
CA THR A 46 1.21 -1.60 17.36
C THR A 46 1.15 -0.13 17.73
N CYS A 47 1.54 0.75 16.80
CA CYS A 47 1.32 2.17 16.93
C CYS A 47 -0.17 2.51 16.91
N ALA A 48 -0.54 3.58 17.62
CA ALA A 48 -1.94 3.93 17.88
C ALA A 48 -2.75 4.19 16.60
N GLY A 49 -2.09 4.60 15.50
CA GLY A 49 -2.72 4.83 14.21
C GLY A 49 -2.80 3.63 13.27
N THR A 50 -2.21 2.47 13.62
CA THR A 50 -2.05 1.34 12.70
C THR A 50 -3.37 0.79 12.19
N PHE A 51 -4.35 0.58 13.06
CA PHE A 51 -5.65 0.03 12.62
C PHE A 51 -6.43 1.02 11.76
N ALA A 52 -6.40 2.31 12.11
CA ALA A 52 -7.02 3.36 11.32
C ALA A 52 -6.34 3.51 9.94
N TYR A 53 -5.01 3.35 9.87
CA TYR A 53 -4.29 3.31 8.60
C TYR A 53 -4.74 2.14 7.73
N VAL A 54 -4.79 0.92 8.27
CA VAL A 54 -5.20 -0.28 7.52
C VAL A 54 -6.63 -0.14 7.00
N ASP A 55 -7.55 0.36 7.81
CA ASP A 55 -8.94 0.61 7.41
C ASP A 55 -9.06 1.69 6.32
N ALA A 56 -8.33 2.81 6.47
CA ALA A 56 -8.34 3.88 5.49
C ALA A 56 -7.64 3.48 4.18
N TYR A 57 -6.59 2.64 4.25
CA TYR A 57 -5.94 2.06 3.09
C TYR A 57 -6.85 1.06 2.36
N ALA A 58 -7.56 0.21 3.12
CA ALA A 58 -8.61 -0.68 2.58
C ALA A 58 -9.72 0.13 1.89
N GLY A 59 -10.17 1.24 2.48
CA GLY A 59 -11.13 2.14 1.85
C GLY A 59 -10.60 2.82 0.60
N ALA A 60 -9.33 3.22 0.57
CA ALA A 60 -8.70 3.78 -0.61
C ALA A 60 -8.68 2.78 -1.78
N LEU A 61 -8.33 1.52 -1.51
CA LEU A 61 -8.41 0.43 -2.48
C LEU A 61 -9.84 0.13 -2.90
N ALA A 62 -10.80 0.16 -1.97
CA ALA A 62 -12.19 -0.11 -2.27
C ALA A 62 -12.74 0.90 -3.29
N VAL A 63 -12.47 2.20 -3.10
CA VAL A 63 -12.86 3.24 -4.08
C VAL A 63 -12.10 3.05 -5.40
N GLU A 64 -10.79 2.81 -5.35
CA GLU A 64 -9.95 2.60 -6.54
C GLU A 64 -10.46 1.42 -7.38
N PHE A 65 -10.94 0.35 -6.74
CA PHE A 65 -11.36 -0.88 -7.40
C PHE A 65 -12.88 -0.98 -7.58
N GLY A 66 -13.64 0.04 -7.15
CA GLY A 66 -15.11 0.05 -7.24
C GLY A 66 -15.82 -0.94 -6.30
N VAL A 67 -15.17 -1.33 -5.20
CA VAL A 67 -15.77 -2.13 -4.13
C VAL A 67 -16.63 -1.25 -3.23
N THR A 68 -17.83 -1.72 -2.90
CA THR A 68 -18.79 -0.98 -2.05
C THR A 68 -19.15 -1.72 -0.77
N GLU A 69 -18.74 -2.98 -0.65
CA GLU A 69 -18.99 -3.83 0.49
C GLU A 69 -17.78 -3.82 1.44
N HIS A 70 -18.01 -4.14 2.70
CA HIS A 70 -16.94 -4.38 3.68
C HIS A 70 -16.05 -5.55 3.21
N LEU A 71 -14.72 -5.39 3.29
CA LEU A 71 -13.76 -6.31 2.68
C LEU A 71 -13.57 -7.61 3.48
N GLY A 72 -13.74 -7.55 4.80
CA GLY A 72 -13.70 -8.70 5.69
C GLY A 72 -12.62 -8.61 6.77
N PRO A 73 -12.30 -9.74 7.44
CA PRO A 73 -11.37 -9.75 8.57
C PRO A 73 -9.89 -9.91 8.17
N PHE A 74 -9.03 -9.20 8.90
CA PHE A 74 -7.59 -9.36 8.98
C PHE A 74 -7.22 -9.99 10.31
N ARG A 75 -6.71 -11.22 10.27
CA ARG A 75 -6.20 -11.91 11.45
C ARG A 75 -4.69 -11.77 11.57
N TRP A 76 -4.28 -11.12 12.65
CA TRP A 76 -2.88 -10.90 12.99
C TRP A 76 -2.38 -11.93 14.02
N TYR A 77 -1.27 -12.57 13.69
CA TYR A 77 -0.64 -13.62 14.48
C TYR A 77 0.72 -13.17 15.03
N SER A 78 1.17 -13.78 16.12
CA SER A 78 2.61 -13.85 16.38
C SER A 78 3.29 -14.77 15.37
N PRO A 79 4.59 -14.58 15.08
CA PRO A 79 5.33 -15.49 14.23
C PRO A 79 5.31 -16.93 14.73
N ALA A 80 5.25 -17.13 16.06
CA ALA A 80 5.21 -18.45 16.67
C ALA A 80 3.87 -19.16 16.43
N GLN A 81 2.75 -18.46 16.64
CA GLN A 81 1.42 -19.01 16.40
C GLN A 81 1.18 -19.24 14.91
N TYR A 82 1.59 -18.29 14.05
CA TYR A 82 1.49 -18.46 12.60
C TYR A 82 2.25 -19.71 12.12
N ALA A 83 3.47 -19.93 12.64
CA ALA A 83 4.27 -21.11 12.31
C ALA A 83 3.70 -22.43 12.87
N ALA A 84 2.91 -22.37 13.95
CA ALA A 84 2.25 -23.54 14.54
C ALA A 84 0.97 -23.90 13.78
N ASP A 85 0.15 -22.92 13.42
CA ASP A 85 -1.15 -23.13 12.78
C ASP A 85 -1.04 -23.31 11.27
N LEU A 86 -0.02 -22.70 10.66
CA LEU A 86 0.20 -22.68 9.20
C LEU A 86 -1.08 -22.35 8.43
N PRO A 87 -1.75 -21.21 8.72
CA PRO A 87 -3.07 -20.92 8.15
C PRO A 87 -3.04 -20.86 6.61
N CYS A 88 -1.89 -20.49 6.04
CA CYS A 88 -1.67 -20.44 4.59
C CYS A 88 -0.92 -21.66 4.03
N GLY A 89 -0.62 -22.66 4.86
CA GLY A 89 0.22 -23.80 4.51
C GLY A 89 1.73 -23.54 4.65
N ASP A 90 2.52 -24.55 4.31
CA ASP A 90 3.97 -24.55 4.48
C ASP A 90 4.66 -23.49 3.59
N ASN A 91 5.59 -22.74 4.17
CA ASN A 91 6.43 -21.74 3.49
C ASN A 91 5.68 -20.55 2.84
N ILE A 92 4.44 -20.29 3.24
CA ILE A 92 3.69 -19.09 2.83
C ILE A 92 3.60 -18.15 4.03
N PHE A 93 4.16 -16.95 3.89
CA PHE A 93 4.37 -16.03 5.00
C PHE A 93 3.12 -15.25 5.41
N ALA A 94 2.23 -14.96 4.46
CA ALA A 94 0.88 -14.48 4.70
C ALA A 94 0.01 -14.87 3.49
N CYS A 95 -1.30 -14.78 3.64
CA CYS A 95 -2.22 -14.95 2.52
C CYS A 95 -3.59 -14.36 2.83
N TYR A 96 -4.27 -13.89 1.79
CA TYR A 96 -5.71 -13.85 1.73
C TYR A 96 -6.27 -15.21 1.28
N LEU A 97 -7.20 -15.77 2.06
CA LEU A 97 -7.93 -17.00 1.73
C LEU A 97 -9.34 -16.67 1.22
N PRO A 98 -9.62 -16.81 -0.09
CA PRO A 98 -10.95 -16.49 -0.64
C PRO A 98 -12.10 -17.32 -0.04
N SER A 99 -11.82 -18.53 0.44
CA SER A 99 -12.84 -19.42 1.02
C SER A 99 -13.38 -18.93 2.37
N SER A 100 -12.54 -18.22 3.15
CA SER A 100 -12.90 -17.59 4.42
C SER A 100 -12.95 -16.06 4.32
N GLN A 101 -12.68 -15.50 3.14
CA GLN A 101 -12.57 -14.07 2.90
C GLN A 101 -11.69 -13.36 3.96
N CYS A 102 -10.61 -14.01 4.39
CA CYS A 102 -9.81 -13.55 5.53
C CYS A 102 -8.33 -13.46 5.16
N ILE A 103 -7.68 -12.41 5.65
CA ILE A 103 -6.22 -12.30 5.63
C ILE A 103 -5.66 -12.99 6.87
N HIS A 104 -4.66 -13.82 6.66
CA HIS A 104 -3.86 -14.43 7.72
C HIS A 104 -2.41 -13.93 7.57
N SER A 105 -1.92 -13.19 8.56
CA SER A 105 -0.60 -12.57 8.49
C SER A 105 0.08 -12.49 9.86
N PRO A 106 1.40 -12.76 9.96
CA PRO A 106 2.20 -12.44 11.15
C PRO A 106 2.63 -10.96 11.18
N LEU A 107 2.37 -10.20 10.11
CA LEU A 107 2.63 -8.77 9.97
C LEU A 107 1.35 -7.94 10.06
N LEU A 108 1.46 -6.74 10.60
CA LEU A 108 0.43 -5.72 10.59
C LEU A 108 1.09 -4.32 10.64
N PRO A 109 0.81 -3.42 9.68
CA PRO A 109 -0.02 -3.60 8.49
C PRO A 109 0.64 -4.55 7.47
N HIS A 110 -0.17 -5.10 6.55
CA HIS A 110 0.34 -5.90 5.42
C HIS A 110 -0.46 -5.58 4.15
N ASP A 111 -0.12 -4.44 3.54
CA ASP A 111 -0.85 -3.83 2.41
C ASP A 111 -1.04 -4.79 1.24
N HIS A 112 -0.03 -5.61 0.91
CA HIS A 112 -0.08 -6.65 -0.13
C HIS A 112 -1.31 -7.57 0.00
N GLU A 113 -1.63 -8.04 1.20
CA GLU A 113 -2.77 -8.93 1.42
C GLU A 113 -4.10 -8.18 1.43
N VAL A 114 -4.11 -6.91 1.83
CA VAL A 114 -5.29 -6.05 1.72
C VAL A 114 -5.65 -5.83 0.24
N VAL A 115 -4.65 -5.69 -0.63
CA VAL A 115 -4.87 -5.64 -2.09
C VAL A 115 -5.50 -6.94 -2.59
N HIS A 116 -5.02 -8.11 -2.16
CA HIS A 116 -5.64 -9.39 -2.56
C HIS A 116 -7.12 -9.47 -2.15
N MET A 117 -7.45 -9.00 -0.96
CA MET A 117 -8.83 -8.96 -0.47
C MET A 117 -9.70 -8.02 -1.34
N ALA A 118 -9.23 -6.81 -1.64
CA ALA A 118 -9.94 -5.85 -2.48
C ALA A 118 -10.09 -6.35 -3.94
N VAL A 119 -9.04 -6.96 -4.50
CA VAL A 119 -9.09 -7.60 -5.83
C VAL A 119 -10.13 -8.72 -5.83
N ALA A 120 -10.13 -9.61 -4.83
CA ALA A 120 -11.07 -10.72 -4.76
C ALA A 120 -12.53 -10.28 -4.58
N ALA A 121 -12.77 -9.16 -3.90
CA ALA A 121 -14.08 -8.54 -3.82
C ALA A 121 -14.57 -7.96 -5.17
N THR A 122 -13.63 -7.65 -6.07
CA THR A 122 -13.91 -7.04 -7.38
C THR A 122 -14.02 -8.09 -8.49
N VAL A 123 -13.00 -8.94 -8.63
CA VAL A 123 -12.85 -9.92 -9.72
C VAL A 123 -12.02 -11.14 -9.29
N SER A 124 -12.27 -12.27 -9.93
CA SER A 124 -11.34 -13.41 -9.89
C SER A 124 -10.25 -13.20 -10.93
N CYS A 125 -8.98 -13.16 -10.52
CA CYS A 125 -7.88 -12.81 -11.41
C CYS A 125 -6.81 -13.91 -11.51
N PRO A 126 -6.16 -14.09 -12.68
CA PRO A 126 -5.02 -14.99 -12.82
C PRO A 126 -3.91 -14.62 -11.85
N HIS A 127 -3.22 -15.62 -11.30
CA HIS A 127 -2.22 -15.39 -10.26
C HIS A 127 -1.14 -14.36 -10.63
N VAL A 128 -0.61 -14.38 -11.85
CA VAL A 128 0.41 -13.41 -12.29
C VAL A 128 -0.08 -11.96 -12.22
N LEU A 129 -1.36 -11.72 -12.54
CA LEU A 129 -1.95 -10.38 -12.48
C LEU A 129 -2.36 -10.03 -11.04
N SER A 130 -2.93 -10.97 -10.30
CA SER A 130 -3.33 -10.78 -8.89
C SER A 130 -2.11 -10.45 -8.00
N GLU A 131 -1.02 -11.21 -8.10
CA GLU A 131 0.22 -10.91 -7.37
C GLU A 131 0.88 -9.63 -7.88
N GLY A 132 0.83 -9.37 -9.19
CA GLY A 132 1.38 -8.14 -9.75
C GLY A 132 0.64 -6.89 -9.27
N LEU A 133 -0.70 -6.94 -9.15
CA LEU A 133 -1.50 -5.87 -8.55
C LEU A 133 -1.13 -5.67 -7.08
N ALA A 134 -1.01 -6.77 -6.32
CA ALA A 134 -0.61 -6.70 -4.92
C ALA A 134 0.78 -6.06 -4.75
N VAL A 135 1.77 -6.44 -5.57
CA VAL A 135 3.10 -5.80 -5.55
C VAL A 135 3.06 -4.34 -6.01
N PHE A 136 2.23 -4.01 -7.00
CA PHE A 136 2.12 -2.64 -7.50
C PHE A 136 1.48 -1.71 -6.46
N TYR A 137 0.45 -2.17 -5.75
CA TYR A 137 -0.24 -1.36 -4.73
C TYR A 137 0.36 -1.47 -3.32
N ASP A 138 1.23 -2.44 -3.04
CA ASP A 138 1.96 -2.55 -1.77
C ASP A 138 2.70 -1.25 -1.44
N GLY A 139 2.56 -0.75 -0.22
CA GLY A 139 3.25 0.43 0.27
C GLY A 139 4.60 0.14 0.93
N GLN A 140 4.87 -1.10 1.34
CA GLN A 140 5.90 -1.42 2.32
C GLN A 140 6.86 -2.56 1.93
N LEU A 141 6.39 -3.64 1.30
CA LEU A 141 7.15 -4.89 1.18
C LEU A 141 7.47 -5.33 -0.26
N GLY A 142 7.43 -4.41 -1.20
CA GLY A 142 7.64 -4.73 -2.60
C GLY A 142 9.08 -5.06 -2.98
N ARG A 143 9.26 -5.39 -4.26
CA ARG A 143 10.51 -5.90 -4.83
C ARG A 143 10.88 -5.13 -6.07
N ASN A 144 12.14 -4.71 -6.15
CA ASN A 144 12.69 -4.10 -7.36
C ASN A 144 12.54 -5.07 -8.54
N ALA A 145 12.14 -4.54 -9.69
CA ALA A 145 12.24 -5.24 -10.95
C ALA A 145 13.70 -5.19 -11.43
N LYS A 146 14.18 -6.27 -12.02
CA LYS A 146 15.47 -6.28 -12.71
C LYS A 146 15.22 -6.58 -14.17
N SER A 147 15.92 -5.89 -15.06
CA SER A 147 15.83 -6.17 -16.49
C SER A 147 16.25 -7.62 -16.82
N SER A 148 17.12 -8.22 -15.99
CA SER A 148 17.50 -9.65 -16.09
C SER A 148 16.34 -10.62 -15.82
N ASP A 149 15.30 -10.16 -15.13
CA ASP A 149 14.17 -10.98 -14.69
C ASP A 149 13.04 -10.94 -15.74
N PHE A 150 13.18 -10.16 -16.82
CA PHE A 150 12.21 -10.10 -17.91
C PHE A 150 11.86 -11.48 -18.50
N ASP A 151 12.87 -12.32 -18.69
CA ASP A 151 12.66 -13.65 -19.28
C ASP A 151 11.88 -14.59 -18.32
N LEU A 152 11.70 -14.22 -17.05
CA LEU A 152 10.83 -14.93 -16.09
C LEU A 152 9.35 -14.58 -16.27
N LEU A 153 9.04 -13.41 -16.84
CA LEU A 153 7.66 -12.98 -17.07
C LEU A 153 7.00 -13.77 -18.21
N VAL A 154 7.75 -14.08 -19.26
CA VAL A 154 7.26 -14.82 -20.43
C VAL A 154 6.60 -16.15 -20.04
N PRO A 155 7.26 -17.08 -19.32
CA PRO A 155 6.64 -18.34 -18.92
C PRO A 155 5.47 -18.16 -17.94
N LEU A 156 5.42 -17.06 -17.16
CA LEU A 156 4.27 -16.76 -16.30
C LEU A 156 3.03 -16.36 -17.09
N LEU A 157 3.19 -15.79 -18.29
CA LEU A 157 2.06 -15.47 -19.17
C LEU A 157 1.66 -16.67 -20.05
N GLU A 158 2.62 -17.50 -20.46
CA GLU A 158 2.36 -18.72 -21.24
C GLU A 158 1.75 -19.86 -20.40
N ALA A 159 2.10 -19.93 -19.11
CA ALA A 159 1.53 -20.87 -18.15
C ALA A 159 1.20 -20.11 -16.85
N PRO A 160 0.05 -19.38 -16.82
CA PRO A 160 -0.37 -18.58 -15.68
C PRO A 160 -0.32 -19.35 -14.37
N SER A 161 0.60 -18.93 -13.52
CA SER A 161 0.88 -19.56 -12.24
C SER A 161 1.30 -18.50 -11.23
N HIS A 162 1.36 -18.91 -9.96
CA HIS A 162 1.81 -18.03 -8.89
C HIS A 162 3.29 -17.67 -9.11
N PRO A 163 3.63 -16.37 -9.29
CA PRO A 163 5.02 -15.97 -9.38
C PRO A 163 5.76 -16.44 -8.13
N ARG A 164 6.99 -16.92 -8.34
CA ARG A 164 7.88 -17.31 -7.24
C ARG A 164 9.07 -16.37 -7.25
N TYR A 165 9.72 -16.19 -6.11
CA TYR A 165 10.99 -15.47 -6.08
C TYR A 165 11.97 -16.05 -7.13
N PRO A 166 12.56 -15.23 -8.01
CA PRO A 166 12.59 -13.75 -7.98
C PRO A 166 11.54 -13.01 -8.84
N ALA A 167 10.57 -13.68 -9.45
CA ALA A 167 9.64 -13.11 -10.43
C ALA A 167 8.59 -12.10 -9.90
N TYR A 168 8.48 -11.90 -8.58
CA TYR A 168 7.52 -10.96 -7.98
C TYR A 168 7.72 -9.52 -8.47
N GLY A 169 8.96 -9.02 -8.41
CA GLY A 169 9.24 -7.63 -8.78
C GLY A 169 8.92 -7.34 -10.24
N ILE A 170 9.24 -8.27 -11.14
CA ILE A 170 8.92 -8.11 -12.57
C ILE A 170 7.42 -8.23 -12.86
N ALA A 171 6.69 -9.08 -12.13
CA ALA A 171 5.23 -9.16 -12.23
C ALA A 171 4.56 -7.85 -11.78
N GLY A 172 5.01 -7.29 -10.64
CA GLY A 172 4.54 -6.00 -10.15
C GLY A 172 4.81 -4.86 -11.13
N ARG A 173 6.04 -4.77 -11.66
CA ARG A 173 6.40 -3.74 -12.65
C ARG A 173 5.65 -3.88 -13.98
N PHE A 174 5.34 -5.11 -14.40
CA PHE A 174 4.52 -5.35 -15.58
C PHE A 174 3.07 -4.92 -15.36
N VAL A 175 2.48 -5.24 -14.19
CA VAL A 175 1.13 -4.75 -13.88
C VAL A 175 1.10 -3.23 -13.72
N ALA A 176 2.14 -2.61 -13.15
CA ALA A 176 2.27 -1.15 -13.12
C ALA A 176 2.19 -0.55 -14.54
N TYR A 177 2.92 -1.14 -15.50
CA TYR A 177 2.82 -0.78 -16.92
C TYR A 177 1.39 -0.95 -17.46
N LEU A 178 0.74 -2.08 -17.17
CA LEU A 178 -0.64 -2.30 -17.65
C LEU A 178 -1.61 -1.26 -17.08
N VAL A 179 -1.52 -0.95 -15.79
CA VAL A 179 -2.39 0.04 -15.14
C VAL A 179 -2.10 1.45 -15.66
N GLU A 180 -0.83 1.82 -15.84
CA GLU A 180 -0.44 3.15 -16.34
C GLU A 180 -0.92 3.38 -17.79
N HIS A 181 -0.81 2.37 -18.65
CA HIS A 181 -1.13 2.52 -20.08
C HIS A 181 -2.59 2.23 -20.43
N PHE A 182 -3.27 1.37 -19.65
CA PHE A 182 -4.61 0.89 -19.98
C PHE A 182 -5.65 1.12 -18.86
N GLY A 183 -5.22 1.52 -17.67
CA GLY A 183 -6.08 1.70 -16.51
C GLY A 183 -6.37 0.39 -15.77
N VAL A 184 -6.66 0.49 -14.46
CA VAL A 184 -6.95 -0.66 -13.59
C VAL A 184 -8.22 -1.42 -14.04
N ASP A 185 -9.22 -0.71 -14.54
CA ASP A 185 -10.45 -1.31 -15.07
C ASP A 185 -10.19 -2.27 -16.23
N ALA A 186 -9.25 -1.94 -17.13
CA ALA A 186 -8.89 -2.82 -18.23
C ALA A 186 -8.17 -4.09 -17.73
N VAL A 187 -7.33 -3.97 -16.69
CA VAL A 187 -6.73 -5.13 -16.02
C VAL A 187 -7.81 -6.02 -15.40
N PHE A 188 -8.81 -5.43 -14.74
CA PHE A 188 -9.94 -6.17 -14.18
C PHE A 188 -10.84 -6.80 -15.24
N ASP A 189 -11.01 -6.19 -16.40
CA ASP A 189 -11.72 -6.79 -17.53
C ASP A 189 -11.01 -8.06 -18.04
N VAL A 190 -9.67 -8.05 -18.11
CA VAL A 190 -8.87 -9.25 -18.41
C VAL A 190 -9.07 -10.32 -17.33
N CYS A 191 -8.99 -9.94 -16.05
CA CYS A 191 -9.24 -10.86 -14.93
C CYS A 191 -10.63 -11.50 -15.06
N ARG A 192 -11.68 -10.71 -15.33
CA ARG A 192 -13.07 -11.18 -15.41
C ARG A 192 -13.30 -12.18 -16.54
N ILE A 193 -12.64 -12.01 -17.68
CA ILE A 193 -12.74 -12.94 -18.83
C ILE A 193 -12.02 -14.26 -18.51
N THR A 194 -10.88 -14.20 -17.83
CA THR A 194 -9.97 -15.35 -17.64
C THR A 194 -10.25 -16.15 -16.37
N GLY A 195 -10.77 -15.49 -15.33
CA GLY A 195 -10.89 -16.06 -13.99
C GLY A 195 -9.53 -16.38 -13.35
N ARG A 196 -9.53 -17.19 -12.29
CA ARG A 196 -8.32 -17.46 -11.49
C ARG A 196 -7.26 -18.33 -12.16
N TYR A 197 -7.68 -19.28 -13.01
CA TYR A 197 -6.83 -20.35 -13.50
C TYR A 197 -6.93 -20.53 -15.03
N PRO A 198 -6.67 -19.49 -15.83
CA PRO A 198 -6.63 -19.66 -17.28
C PRO A 198 -5.39 -20.46 -17.69
N ASP A 199 -5.45 -21.07 -18.87
CA ASP A 199 -4.23 -21.44 -19.59
C ASP A 199 -3.65 -20.21 -20.33
N GLY A 200 -2.42 -20.33 -20.83
CA GLY A 200 -1.76 -19.25 -21.58
C GLY A 200 -2.57 -18.73 -22.77
N PRO A 201 -3.12 -19.61 -23.64
CA PRO A 201 -3.97 -19.18 -24.75
C PRO A 201 -5.18 -18.35 -24.31
N ALA A 202 -5.87 -18.76 -23.24
CA ALA A 202 -7.01 -18.00 -22.71
C ALA A 202 -6.60 -16.64 -22.17
N LEU A 203 -5.49 -16.56 -21.41
CA LEU A 203 -4.95 -15.27 -20.93
C LEU A 203 -4.55 -14.37 -22.11
N SER A 204 -3.83 -14.92 -23.08
CA SER A 204 -3.37 -14.17 -24.25
C SER A 204 -4.54 -13.63 -25.08
N ALA A 205 -5.60 -14.41 -25.26
CA ALA A 205 -6.79 -13.97 -26.00
C ALA A 205 -7.55 -12.86 -25.25
N ALA A 206 -7.60 -12.93 -23.91
CA ALA A 206 -8.23 -11.89 -23.10
C ALA A 206 -7.44 -10.58 -23.13
N LEU A 207 -6.10 -10.65 -22.99
CA LEU A 207 -5.21 -9.49 -23.14
C LEU A 207 -5.40 -8.82 -24.50
N GLU A 208 -5.42 -9.58 -25.59
CA GLU A 208 -5.64 -9.04 -26.93
C GLU A 208 -7.04 -8.43 -27.09
N SER A 209 -8.07 -9.10 -26.58
CA SER A 209 -9.45 -8.62 -26.70
C SER A 209 -9.72 -7.33 -25.93
N VAL A 210 -9.08 -7.14 -24.76
CA VAL A 210 -9.33 -5.99 -23.89
C VAL A 210 -8.36 -4.85 -24.17
N LEU A 211 -7.06 -5.17 -24.29
CA LEU A 211 -5.99 -4.18 -24.43
C LEU A 211 -5.67 -3.87 -25.90
N GLY A 212 -6.20 -4.66 -26.84
CA GLY A 212 -5.95 -4.50 -28.28
C GLY A 212 -4.53 -4.92 -28.71
N MET A 213 -3.79 -5.63 -27.87
CA MET A 213 -2.41 -6.04 -28.11
C MET A 213 -2.20 -7.52 -27.76
N THR A 214 -1.50 -8.24 -28.63
CA THR A 214 -1.10 -9.62 -28.31
C THR A 214 -0.13 -9.64 -27.14
N THR A 215 -0.02 -10.78 -26.45
CA THR A 215 0.98 -10.96 -25.39
C THR A 215 2.40 -10.64 -25.87
N GLN A 216 2.77 -11.00 -27.11
CA GLN A 216 4.09 -10.65 -27.64
C GLN A 216 4.27 -9.15 -27.87
N GLN A 217 3.21 -8.44 -28.29
CA GLN A 217 3.25 -6.99 -28.44
C GLN A 217 3.40 -6.29 -27.09
N LEU A 218 2.61 -6.68 -26.07
CA LEU A 218 2.71 -6.13 -24.71
C LEU A 218 4.11 -6.34 -24.13
N LEU A 219 4.67 -7.56 -24.26
CA LEU A 219 6.02 -7.86 -23.79
C LEU A 219 7.10 -7.06 -24.55
N ALA A 220 6.93 -6.88 -25.86
CA ALA A 220 7.85 -6.11 -26.68
C ALA A 220 7.82 -4.60 -26.36
N ASP A 221 6.65 -4.07 -26.01
CA ASP A 221 6.45 -2.68 -25.62
C ASP A 221 6.94 -2.41 -24.18
N PHE A 222 6.66 -3.33 -23.26
CA PHE A 222 7.14 -3.26 -21.88
C PHE A 222 8.67 -3.38 -21.75
N LYS A 223 9.32 -4.23 -22.55
CA LYS A 223 10.75 -4.53 -22.39
C LYS A 223 11.66 -3.29 -22.43
N PRO A 224 11.50 -2.33 -23.37
CA PRO A 224 12.22 -1.06 -23.35
C PRO A 224 12.08 -0.26 -22.04
N GLU A 225 10.92 -0.31 -21.39
CA GLU A 225 10.68 0.44 -20.15
C GLU A 225 11.49 -0.08 -18.97
N LEU A 226 11.86 -1.37 -18.97
CA LEU A 226 12.80 -1.91 -17.99
C LEU A 226 14.22 -1.35 -18.14
N GLY A 227 14.52 -0.67 -19.24
CA GLY A 227 15.76 0.09 -19.42
C GLY A 227 15.67 1.54 -18.92
N SER A 228 14.48 2.02 -18.57
CA SER A 228 14.24 3.35 -18.01
C SER A 228 14.49 3.39 -16.50
N SER A 229 14.58 4.58 -15.90
CA SER A 229 14.91 4.82 -14.49
C SER A 229 13.79 4.46 -13.49
N CYS A 230 12.90 3.52 -13.81
CA CYS A 230 11.74 3.15 -12.99
C CYS A 230 11.64 1.63 -12.75
N ASN A 231 12.64 1.09 -12.06
CA ASN A 231 12.70 -0.33 -11.70
C ASN A 231 12.79 -0.56 -10.20
N ARG A 232 13.05 0.48 -9.41
CA ARG A 232 12.98 0.34 -7.95
C ARG A 232 11.51 0.30 -7.58
N PHE A 233 11.18 -0.55 -6.63
CA PHE A 233 9.80 -0.71 -6.12
C PHE A 233 9.20 0.64 -5.73
N SER A 234 9.96 1.44 -4.97
CA SER A 234 9.56 2.79 -4.57
C SER A 234 9.26 3.71 -5.76
N ASP A 235 9.80 3.48 -6.96
CA ASP A 235 9.56 4.34 -8.11
C ASP A 235 8.24 3.99 -8.80
N PHE A 236 7.94 2.69 -8.97
CA PHE A 236 6.76 2.25 -9.71
C PHE A 236 5.53 1.94 -8.84
N GLN A 237 5.64 1.88 -7.51
CA GLN A 237 4.50 1.55 -6.66
C GLN A 237 3.36 2.59 -6.79
N ALA A 238 2.12 2.10 -6.79
CA ALA A 238 0.95 2.93 -6.63
C ALA A 238 0.92 3.48 -5.20
N ARG A 239 0.61 4.76 -5.08
CA ARG A 239 0.50 5.45 -3.79
C ARG A 239 -0.95 5.66 -3.43
N VAL A 240 -1.78 4.62 -3.57
CA VAL A 240 -3.25 4.72 -3.55
C VAL A 240 -3.79 5.46 -2.32
N PHE A 241 -3.11 5.34 -1.17
CA PHE A 241 -3.48 6.06 0.04
C PHE A 241 -3.43 7.59 -0.12
N ALA A 242 -2.36 8.13 -0.71
CA ALA A 242 -2.18 9.55 -0.92
C ALA A 242 -2.68 10.06 -2.27
N CYS A 243 -2.67 9.18 -3.27
CA CYS A 243 -2.78 9.53 -4.68
C CYS A 243 -3.96 8.86 -5.38
N GLY A 244 -4.59 7.85 -4.76
CA GLY A 244 -5.72 7.12 -5.33
C GLY A 244 -7.01 7.93 -5.31
N ALA A 245 -8.06 7.37 -5.90
CA ALA A 245 -9.34 8.05 -6.09
C ALA A 245 -9.98 8.57 -4.79
N ALA A 246 -9.87 7.83 -3.68
CA ALA A 246 -10.41 8.23 -2.38
C ALA A 246 -9.65 9.38 -1.69
N GLN A 247 -8.36 9.56 -2.01
CA GLN A 247 -7.48 10.53 -1.37
C GLN A 247 -7.49 10.43 0.18
N ALA A 248 -7.34 9.21 0.70
CA ALA A 248 -7.49 8.91 2.12
C ALA A 248 -6.41 9.56 3.01
N ALA A 249 -5.22 9.84 2.47
CA ALA A 249 -4.19 10.55 3.22
C ALA A 249 -4.60 12.02 3.47
N PRO A 250 -4.36 12.54 4.69
CA PRO A 250 -4.65 13.94 4.99
C PRO A 250 -3.92 14.92 4.07
N ASP A 251 -4.63 15.95 3.64
CA ASP A 251 -4.17 16.99 2.70
C ASP A 251 -3.47 18.14 3.44
N LEU A 252 -2.24 18.46 3.04
CA LEU A 252 -1.48 19.61 3.52
C LEU A 252 -1.75 20.87 2.68
N GLY A 253 -2.50 20.73 1.58
CA GLY A 253 -2.91 21.84 0.72
C GLY A 253 -1.99 22.06 -0.49
N LEU A 254 -2.12 23.25 -1.07
CA LEU A 254 -1.37 23.71 -2.24
C LEU A 254 -0.07 24.40 -1.81
N VAL A 255 1.00 24.22 -2.56
CA VAL A 255 2.22 25.04 -2.51
C VAL A 255 2.28 25.86 -3.79
N SER A 256 2.40 27.18 -3.67
CA SER A 256 2.32 28.10 -4.81
C SER A 256 3.59 28.88 -5.08
N VAL A 257 3.90 29.10 -6.37
CA VAL A 257 5.09 29.87 -6.80
C VAL A 257 5.07 31.34 -6.37
N ASP A 258 3.89 31.89 -6.08
CA ASP A 258 3.73 33.26 -5.55
C ASP A 258 4.05 33.37 -4.05
N GLY A 259 4.36 32.24 -3.40
CA GLY A 259 4.69 32.13 -1.98
C GLY A 259 3.51 32.36 -1.04
N GLN A 260 2.28 32.52 -1.55
CA GLN A 260 1.08 32.69 -0.72
C GLN A 260 0.69 31.40 -0.02
N HIS A 261 0.96 30.25 -0.64
CA HIS A 261 0.68 28.94 -0.07
C HIS A 261 1.97 28.13 0.04
N ARG A 262 2.16 27.54 1.21
CA ARG A 262 3.33 26.74 1.59
C ARG A 262 2.91 25.70 2.61
N VAL A 263 3.63 24.59 2.66
CA VAL A 263 3.50 23.61 3.73
C VAL A 263 4.48 24.00 4.83
N GLU A 264 3.97 24.15 6.05
CA GLU A 264 4.74 24.43 7.26
C GLU A 264 4.13 23.62 8.42
N GLU A 265 4.53 22.36 8.55
CA GLU A 265 3.86 21.42 9.44
C GLU A 265 4.80 20.86 10.48
N THR A 266 4.29 20.69 11.71
CA THR A 266 5.01 19.99 12.78
C THR A 266 4.33 18.66 13.06
N PHE A 267 5.03 17.57 12.81
CA PHE A 267 4.58 16.23 13.12
C PHE A 267 5.17 15.77 14.45
N THR A 268 4.32 15.28 15.36
CA THR A 268 4.79 14.53 16.54
C THR A 268 5.02 13.09 16.11
N ILE A 269 6.28 12.66 16.09
CA ILE A 269 6.67 11.31 15.68
C ILE A 269 6.87 10.48 16.96
N ASP A 270 5.85 9.70 17.28
CA ASP A 270 5.76 8.81 18.43
C ASP A 270 4.76 7.71 18.08
N CYS A 271 5.08 6.45 18.36
CA CYS A 271 4.17 5.32 18.12
C CYS A 271 2.85 5.44 18.90
N ALA A 272 2.81 6.20 20.00
CA ALA A 272 1.59 6.51 20.74
C ALA A 272 0.69 7.55 20.04
N ASN A 273 1.16 8.21 18.98
CA ASN A 273 0.40 9.16 18.20
C ASN A 273 -0.54 8.42 17.22
N ASP A 274 -1.80 8.85 17.15
CA ASP A 274 -2.87 8.22 16.36
C ASP A 274 -2.72 8.40 14.85
N ILE A 275 -1.76 9.22 14.40
CA ILE A 275 -1.42 9.37 12.98
C ILE A 275 -0.27 8.46 12.52
N MET A 276 0.37 7.72 13.44
CA MET A 276 1.52 6.86 13.13
C MET A 276 1.06 5.42 12.93
N ALA A 277 1.44 4.83 11.80
CA ALA A 277 1.27 3.41 11.49
C ALA A 277 2.56 2.63 11.77
N GLY A 278 2.41 1.34 12.06
CA GLY A 278 3.49 0.40 12.37
C GLY A 278 3.37 -0.25 13.76
N PRO A 279 4.47 -0.76 14.33
CA PRO A 279 5.75 -0.92 13.68
C PRO A 279 5.72 -2.05 12.66
N LEU A 280 6.35 -1.86 11.51
CA LEU A 280 6.69 -2.95 10.60
C LEU A 280 8.20 -3.15 10.63
N GLY A 281 8.65 -4.24 11.24
CA GLY A 281 10.05 -4.35 11.64
C GLY A 281 10.36 -3.36 12.76
N ASP A 282 11.33 -2.48 12.54
CA ASP A 282 11.74 -1.41 13.44
C ASP A 282 11.31 -0.02 12.97
N GLU A 283 10.42 0.08 11.98
CA GLU A 283 9.97 1.35 11.42
C GLU A 283 8.51 1.66 11.75
N MET A 284 8.22 2.94 11.97
CA MET A 284 6.88 3.51 11.97
C MET A 284 6.83 4.65 10.95
N TRP A 285 5.63 4.93 10.42
CA TRP A 285 5.48 5.97 9.40
C TRP A 285 4.15 6.71 9.49
N LEU A 286 4.10 7.86 8.83
CA LEU A 286 2.87 8.54 8.47
C LEU A 286 2.91 8.95 7.00
N THR A 287 1.74 9.08 6.39
CA THR A 287 1.59 9.55 5.01
C THR A 287 0.69 10.77 4.95
N ARG A 288 1.01 11.72 4.07
CA ARG A 288 0.27 12.93 3.74
C ARG A 288 0.24 13.14 2.23
N ARG A 289 -0.57 14.08 1.78
CA ARG A 289 -0.55 14.55 0.39
C ARG A 289 -0.51 16.07 0.33
N PHE A 290 -0.03 16.59 -0.79
CA PHE A 290 -0.06 18.02 -1.11
C PHE A 290 -0.04 18.20 -2.63
N GLU A 291 -0.29 19.43 -3.09
CA GLU A 291 -0.27 19.80 -4.51
C GLU A 291 0.75 20.90 -4.79
N ILE A 292 1.37 20.84 -5.96
CA ILE A 292 2.29 21.84 -6.53
C ILE A 292 1.58 22.51 -7.71
N ASP A 293 1.57 23.85 -7.76
CA ASP A 293 0.84 24.60 -8.78
C ASP A 293 1.58 24.74 -10.13
N ALA A 294 2.91 24.68 -10.14
CA ALA A 294 3.73 24.89 -11.32
C ALA A 294 5.06 24.12 -11.30
N ASP A 295 5.60 23.86 -12.49
CA ASP A 295 6.93 23.26 -12.66
C ASP A 295 8.02 24.27 -12.29
N GLU A 296 8.55 24.19 -11.08
CA GLU A 296 9.57 25.12 -10.58
C GLU A 296 10.52 24.49 -9.55
N ILE A 297 11.52 25.26 -9.14
CA ILE A 297 12.38 24.92 -8.01
C ILE A 297 11.72 25.36 -6.71
N TYR A 298 11.47 24.41 -5.82
CA TYR A 298 10.98 24.65 -4.46
C TYR A 298 12.07 24.34 -3.44
N ILE A 299 12.00 24.96 -2.27
CA ILE A 299 12.81 24.61 -1.10
C ILE A 299 12.03 23.61 -0.25
N LEU A 300 12.58 22.40 -0.15
CA LEU A 300 12.12 21.36 0.78
C LEU A 300 13.05 21.37 1.99
N GLY A 301 12.49 21.23 3.19
CA GLY A 301 13.31 20.95 4.36
C GLY A 301 12.59 20.18 5.45
N MET A 302 13.40 19.54 6.29
CA MET A 302 13.02 18.76 7.45
C MET A 302 14.04 18.97 8.56
N TRP A 303 13.60 19.25 9.78
CA TRP A 303 14.48 19.36 10.96
C TRP A 303 13.72 19.09 12.27
N GLY A 304 14.45 18.81 13.35
CA GLY A 304 13.89 18.75 14.70
C GLY A 304 13.40 20.12 15.17
N LEU A 305 12.43 20.18 16.08
CA LEU A 305 11.81 21.45 16.46
C LEU A 305 12.76 22.35 17.28
N ASP A 306 13.65 21.75 18.06
CA ASP A 306 14.64 22.49 18.83
C ASP A 306 15.90 22.73 17.97
N ASP A 307 16.44 23.95 18.02
CA ASP A 307 17.64 24.32 17.23
C ASP A 307 18.81 23.36 17.51
N GLY A 308 19.22 22.62 16.47
CA GLY A 308 20.31 21.65 16.56
C GLY A 308 19.90 20.28 17.09
N GLU A 309 18.60 20.01 17.25
CA GLU A 309 18.07 18.68 17.53
C GLU A 309 18.37 17.74 16.35
N GLU A 310 19.14 16.69 16.63
CA GLU A 310 19.37 15.61 15.68
C GLU A 310 18.13 14.74 15.57
N ILE A 311 17.78 14.33 14.35
CA ILE A 311 16.62 13.47 14.06
C ILE A 311 17.07 12.15 13.43
N PRO A 312 17.97 11.39 14.10
CA PRO A 312 18.67 10.27 13.48
C PRO A 312 17.69 9.18 13.02
N GLY A 313 17.83 8.78 11.76
CA GLY A 313 17.02 7.71 11.17
C GLY A 313 15.62 8.14 10.76
N VAL A 314 15.27 9.42 10.89
CA VAL A 314 14.05 9.96 10.29
C VAL A 314 14.30 10.19 8.81
N GLU A 315 13.42 9.66 7.97
CA GLU A 315 13.48 9.82 6.52
C GLU A 315 12.22 10.49 5.99
N LEU A 316 12.40 11.48 5.12
CA LEU A 316 11.31 12.10 4.37
C LEU A 316 11.36 11.63 2.93
N THR A 317 10.28 11.01 2.48
CA THR A 317 10.05 10.67 1.08
C THR A 317 8.97 11.58 0.50
N VAL A 318 9.29 12.27 -0.59
CA VAL A 318 8.35 13.03 -1.41
C VAL A 318 8.30 12.40 -2.79
N ALA A 319 7.11 12.03 -3.24
CA ALA A 319 6.94 11.32 -4.49
C ALA A 319 5.73 11.81 -5.26
N LYS A 320 5.90 12.07 -6.57
CA LYS A 320 4.79 12.46 -7.44
C LYS A 320 3.78 11.31 -7.55
N CYS A 321 2.49 11.65 -7.64
CA CYS A 321 1.38 10.70 -7.66
C CYS A 321 1.21 9.89 -8.97
N GLU A 322 2.15 10.02 -9.90
CA GLU A 322 2.20 9.24 -11.14
C GLU A 322 3.15 8.05 -10.94
N PRO A 323 2.81 6.84 -11.43
CA PRO A 323 3.78 5.74 -11.50
C PRO A 323 5.06 6.23 -12.19
N CYS A 324 6.22 5.80 -11.70
CA CYS A 324 7.51 6.26 -12.24
C CYS A 324 7.78 7.77 -12.13
N GLY A 325 6.92 8.49 -11.41
CA GLY A 325 7.13 9.89 -11.07
C GLY A 325 8.39 10.09 -10.23
N LYS A 326 8.83 11.34 -10.15
CA LYS A 326 10.02 11.69 -9.37
C LYS A 326 9.81 11.33 -7.90
N VAL A 327 10.71 10.49 -7.38
CA VAL A 327 10.80 10.13 -5.95
C VAL A 327 12.08 10.73 -5.39
N LEU A 328 11.93 11.54 -4.34
CA LEU A 328 13.02 12.01 -3.51
C LEU A 328 12.90 11.38 -2.12
N THR A 329 14.00 10.81 -1.64
CA THR A 329 14.14 10.39 -0.24
C THR A 329 15.33 11.14 0.34
N ALA A 330 15.12 11.79 1.48
CA ALA A 330 16.14 12.54 2.19
C ALA A 330 16.19 12.07 3.65
N PRO A 331 17.35 11.56 4.11
CA PRO A 331 17.53 11.16 5.50
C PRO A 331 17.92 12.37 6.36
N ASP A 332 17.60 12.28 7.66
CA ASP A 332 17.98 13.22 8.70
C ASP A 332 17.60 14.69 8.40
N SER A 333 18.12 15.65 9.17
CA SER A 333 17.87 17.07 8.94
C SER A 333 18.44 17.52 7.60
N PHE A 334 17.61 18.15 6.76
CA PHE A 334 18.04 18.71 5.48
C PHE A 334 17.24 19.96 5.10
N SER A 335 17.85 20.78 4.25
CA SER A 335 17.15 21.83 3.53
C SER A 335 17.84 22.03 2.19
N GLY A 336 17.07 22.10 1.11
CA GLY A 336 17.66 22.29 -0.21
C GLY A 336 16.65 22.53 -1.34
N PRO A 337 17.13 23.06 -2.47
CA PRO A 337 16.31 23.23 -3.66
C PRO A 337 15.98 21.88 -4.28
N LEU A 338 14.75 21.75 -4.75
CA LEU A 338 14.21 20.59 -5.43
C LEU A 338 13.33 21.04 -6.59
N GLN A 339 13.68 20.61 -7.79
CA GLN A 339 12.77 20.73 -8.93
C GLN A 339 11.54 19.85 -8.68
N LEU A 340 10.36 20.45 -8.62
CA LEU A 340 9.08 19.75 -8.61
C LEU A 340 8.30 20.13 -9.87
N ASP A 341 7.48 19.20 -10.34
CA ASP A 341 6.55 19.43 -11.43
C ASP A 341 5.18 19.75 -10.83
N ALA A 342 4.33 20.44 -11.56
CA ALA A 342 2.95 20.65 -11.17
C ALA A 342 2.23 19.30 -10.97
N GLY A 343 1.35 19.27 -9.98
CA GLY A 343 0.52 18.11 -9.68
C GLY A 343 0.61 17.67 -8.23
N ARG A 344 0.09 16.46 -7.98
CA ARG A 344 -0.06 15.92 -6.63
C ARG A 344 1.15 15.09 -6.22
N TYR A 345 1.47 15.18 -4.93
CA TYR A 345 2.56 14.46 -4.30
C TYR A 345 2.09 13.72 -3.05
N ALA A 346 2.66 12.55 -2.82
CA ALA A 346 2.68 11.88 -1.54
C ALA A 346 3.89 12.34 -0.73
N LEU A 347 3.67 12.56 0.55
CA LEU A 347 4.70 12.81 1.54
C LEU A 347 4.65 11.69 2.57
N GLU A 348 5.77 11.03 2.80
CA GLU A 348 5.91 9.99 3.81
C GLU A 348 7.06 10.32 4.74
N LEU A 349 6.80 10.29 6.04
CA LEU A 349 7.83 10.35 7.07
C LEU A 349 7.97 8.97 7.69
N ARG A 350 9.17 8.41 7.65
CA ARG A 350 9.55 7.17 8.34
C ARG A 350 10.48 7.50 9.49
N ALA A 351 10.40 6.72 10.57
CA ALA A 351 11.29 6.83 11.71
C ALA A 351 11.42 5.47 12.42
N PRO A 352 12.47 5.25 13.23
CA PRO A 352 12.55 4.11 14.12
C PRO A 352 11.33 4.04 15.05
N ALA A 353 10.83 2.84 15.34
CA ALA A 353 9.63 2.62 16.17
C ALA A 353 9.79 3.14 17.62
N ASP A 354 11.03 3.26 18.10
CA ASP A 354 11.39 3.83 19.39
C ASP A 354 11.69 5.34 19.34
N TYR A 355 11.67 5.96 18.17
CA TYR A 355 11.86 7.42 18.02
C TYR A 355 10.74 8.19 18.73
N ARG A 356 11.11 9.26 19.44
CA ARG A 356 10.19 10.15 20.16
C ARG A 356 10.64 11.58 19.96
N GLY A 357 9.93 12.34 19.14
CA GLY A 357 10.32 13.71 18.84
C GLY A 357 9.30 14.47 18.01
N ARG A 358 9.64 15.71 17.65
CA ARG A 358 8.82 16.56 16.79
C ARG A 358 9.63 16.95 15.56
N ILE A 359 9.08 16.68 14.39
CA ILE A 359 9.69 16.97 13.10
C ILE A 359 8.95 18.11 12.45
N TYR A 360 9.67 19.16 12.10
CA TYR A 360 9.13 20.25 11.31
C TYR A 360 9.49 20.05 9.83
N VAL A 361 8.50 20.12 8.96
CA VAL A 361 8.65 19.98 7.51
C VAL A 361 8.15 21.24 6.82
N THR A 362 8.94 21.71 5.84
CA THR A 362 8.57 22.85 5.00
C THR A 362 8.66 22.54 3.52
N ILE A 363 7.71 23.08 2.76
CA ILE A 363 7.73 23.12 1.30
C ILE A 363 7.27 24.51 0.87
N GLN A 364 8.17 25.26 0.25
CA GLN A 364 7.90 26.62 -0.22
C GLN A 364 8.69 26.92 -1.49
N HIS A 365 8.25 27.87 -2.30
CA HIS A 365 9.00 28.35 -3.45
C HIS A 365 10.12 29.31 -3.02
#